data_AF-A0A8D9A1M9-F1
#
_entry.id   AF-A0A8D9A1M9-F1
#
_cell.length_a   1.000
_cell.length_b   1.000
_cell.length_c   1.000
_cell.angle_alpha   90.00
_cell.angle_beta   90.00
_cell.angle_gamma   90.00
#
_symmetry.space_group_name_H-M   'P 1'
#
loop_
_entity.id
_entity.type
_entity.pdbx_description
1 polymer ?
#
loop_
_entity_poly.entity_id
_entity_poly.type
_entity_poly.pdbx_seq_one_letter_code
_entity_poly.pdbx_strand_id
1 'polypeptide(L)'
;MADKKSNVDPNEELIYIGGLPAETNYEDLSMIFDNVPIKKVIKLWYTELNVVSALLTVNKKDIPAILLHDKKKKFVNIPPIVVLPISTFREQYKTQMHIREPQPNISQHNDDFLKK
;
A
#
# COMPACT_ATOMS: atom_id res chain seq x y z
N MET A 1 1.13 20.08 24.55
CA MET A 1 1.14 19.91 23.09
C MET A 1 0.02 18.96 22.75
N ALA A 2 -0.99 19.39 22.00
CA ALA A 2 -2.10 18.52 21.63
C ALA A 2 -1.64 17.62 20.48
N ASP A 3 -1.63 16.31 20.74
CA ASP A 3 -1.53 15.30 19.68
C ASP A 3 -2.62 15.59 18.65
N LYS A 4 -2.21 16.07 17.48
CA LYS A 4 -3.08 16.24 16.32
C LYS A 4 -3.40 14.81 15.88
N LYS A 5 -4.42 14.19 16.50
CA LYS A 5 -4.97 12.90 16.06
C LYS A 5 -5.16 13.03 14.56
N SER A 6 -4.36 12.27 13.79
CA SER A 6 -4.56 12.22 12.35
C SER A 6 -5.97 11.70 12.17
N ASN A 7 -6.88 12.55 11.72
CA ASN A 7 -8.28 12.22 11.48
C ASN A 7 -8.35 11.40 10.17
N VAL A 8 -7.66 10.26 10.17
CA VAL A 8 -7.65 9.30 9.07
C VAL A 8 -8.95 8.53 9.21
N ASP A 9 -9.89 8.76 8.30
CA ASP A 9 -11.14 8.02 8.23
C ASP A 9 -10.79 6.52 8.13
N PRO A 10 -11.26 5.66 9.05
CA PRO A 10 -10.96 4.23 9.01
C PRO A 10 -11.50 3.53 7.75
N ASN A 11 -12.41 4.17 7.02
CA ASN A 11 -12.98 3.66 5.76
C ASN A 11 -12.17 4.07 4.53
N GLU A 12 -11.14 4.90 4.71
CA GLU A 12 -10.26 5.36 3.64
C GLU A 12 -8.98 4.54 3.56
N GLU A 13 -8.46 4.41 2.36
CA GLU A 13 -7.18 3.78 2.08
C GLU A 13 -6.29 4.71 1.28
N LEU A 14 -5.01 4.71 1.63
CA LEU A 14 -3.99 5.46 0.92
C LEU A 14 -3.41 4.56 -0.17
N ILE A 15 -3.39 5.04 -1.41
CA ILE A 15 -2.93 4.32 -2.59
C ILE A 15 -1.71 4.99 -3.16
N TYR A 16 -0.65 4.21 -3.34
CA TYR A 16 0.48 4.58 -4.19
C TYR A 16 0.20 4.14 -5.62
N ILE A 17 0.45 5.04 -6.57
CA ILE A 17 0.43 4.77 -8.01
C ILE A 17 1.78 5.20 -8.58
N GLY A 18 2.43 4.33 -9.32
CA GLY A 18 3.71 4.61 -9.98
C GLY A 18 3.71 4.19 -11.44
N GLY A 19 4.58 4.81 -12.24
CA GLY A 19 4.71 4.51 -13.66
C GLY A 19 3.68 5.21 -14.54
N LEU A 20 3.18 6.38 -14.12
CA LEU A 20 2.29 7.20 -14.92
C LEU A 20 3.10 8.00 -15.97
N PRO A 21 2.50 8.37 -17.11
CA PRO A 21 3.14 9.26 -18.09
C PRO A 21 3.69 10.53 -17.47
N ALA A 22 4.77 11.05 -18.04
CA ALA A 22 5.43 12.29 -17.61
C ALA A 22 4.46 13.50 -17.62
N GLU A 23 3.53 13.49 -18.57
CA GLU A 23 2.51 14.51 -18.78
C GLU A 23 1.29 14.41 -17.84
N THR A 24 1.22 13.36 -17.02
CA THR A 24 0.08 13.14 -16.11
C THR A 24 -0.05 14.28 -15.11
N ASN A 25 -1.22 14.90 -15.08
CA ASN A 25 -1.59 15.94 -14.13
C ASN A 25 -2.69 15.44 -13.17
N TYR A 26 -3.19 16.33 -12.30
CA TYR A 26 -4.18 15.98 -11.28
C TYR A 26 -5.54 15.56 -11.86
N GLU A 27 -5.95 16.12 -12.99
CA GLU A 27 -7.24 15.84 -13.64
C GLU A 27 -7.23 14.43 -14.23
N ASP A 28 -6.10 14.03 -14.84
CA ASP A 28 -5.90 12.73 -15.46
C ASP A 28 -6.02 11.56 -14.47
N LEU A 29 -5.71 11.80 -13.18
CA LEU A 29 -5.75 10.74 -12.16
C LEU A 29 -7.14 10.12 -12.03
N SER A 30 -8.19 10.92 -12.19
CA SER A 30 -9.58 10.46 -12.14
C SER A 30 -9.95 9.51 -13.29
N MET A 31 -9.23 9.59 -14.40
CA MET A 31 -9.44 8.77 -15.59
C MET A 31 -8.68 7.43 -15.57
N ILE A 32 -7.75 7.27 -14.62
CA ILE A 32 -7.01 6.01 -14.45
C ILE A 32 -7.96 4.93 -13.93
N PHE A 33 -8.84 5.29 -13.00
CA PHE A 33 -9.83 4.40 -12.42
C PHE A 33 -11.23 4.96 -12.65
N ASP A 34 -11.74 4.84 -13.88
CA ASP A 34 -13.03 5.41 -14.33
C ASP A 34 -14.22 5.12 -13.36
N ASN A 35 -14.17 4.05 -12.57
CA ASN A 35 -15.24 3.64 -11.64
C ASN A 35 -14.89 3.83 -10.14
N VAL A 36 -13.78 4.49 -9.82
CA VAL A 36 -13.33 4.64 -8.43
C VAL A 36 -13.19 6.12 -8.08
N PRO A 37 -14.06 6.66 -7.19
CA PRO A 37 -13.98 8.05 -6.80
C PRO A 37 -12.72 8.30 -5.95
N ILE A 38 -11.81 9.12 -6.49
CA ILE A 38 -10.67 9.65 -5.73
C ILE A 38 -11.20 10.68 -4.73
N LYS A 39 -10.99 10.45 -3.43
CA LYS A 39 -11.37 11.42 -2.41
C LYS A 39 -10.42 12.61 -2.34
N LYS A 40 -9.12 12.32 -2.42
CA LYS A 40 -8.08 13.33 -2.29
C LYS A 40 -6.77 12.88 -2.94
N VAL A 41 -6.13 13.78 -3.68
CA VAL A 41 -4.74 13.59 -4.09
C VAL A 41 -3.84 14.23 -3.03
N ILE A 42 -2.96 13.42 -2.43
CA ILE A 42 -2.03 13.85 -1.38
C ILE A 42 -0.77 14.42 -2.01
N LYS A 43 -0.25 13.76 -3.05
CA LYS A 43 0.96 14.17 -3.75
C LYS A 43 0.96 13.64 -5.18
N LEU A 44 1.42 14.48 -6.10
CA LEU A 44 1.80 14.10 -7.45
C LEU A 44 3.23 14.59 -7.67
N TRP A 45 4.11 13.73 -8.16
CA TRP A 45 5.49 14.12 -8.38
C TRP A 45 6.11 13.37 -9.55
N TYR A 46 6.98 14.07 -10.25
CA TYR A 46 7.83 13.51 -11.29
C TYR A 46 9.01 12.77 -10.65
N THR A 47 9.37 11.63 -11.22
CA THR A 47 10.48 10.78 -10.76
C THR A 47 11.67 10.92 -11.70
N GLU A 48 12.85 10.52 -11.23
CA GLU A 48 14.08 10.51 -12.04
C GLU A 48 14.02 9.59 -13.27
N LEU A 49 13.02 8.70 -13.32
CA LEU A 49 12.83 7.73 -14.40
C LEU A 49 11.92 8.23 -15.53
N ASN A 50 11.68 9.55 -15.63
CA ASN A 50 10.78 10.16 -16.60
C ASN A 50 9.34 9.61 -16.54
N VAL A 51 8.87 9.30 -15.33
CA VAL A 51 7.50 8.89 -15.04
C VAL A 51 6.97 9.66 -13.83
N VAL A 52 5.66 9.77 -13.73
CA VAL A 52 4.97 10.39 -12.60
C VAL A 52 4.53 9.30 -11.61
N SER A 53 4.62 9.64 -10.33
CA SER A 53 4.02 8.88 -9.23
C SER A 53 3.01 9.74 -8.49
N ALA A 54 1.96 9.09 -7.99
CA ALA A 54 0.89 9.71 -7.25
C ALA A 54 0.65 8.99 -5.92
N LEU A 55 0.21 9.76 -4.94
CA LEU A 55 -0.28 9.27 -3.66
C LEU A 55 -1.66 9.87 -3.46
N LEU A 56 -2.68 9.04 -3.32
CA LEU A 56 -4.07 9.47 -3.24
C LEU A 56 -4.89 8.62 -2.30
N THR A 57 -6.05 9.12 -1.91
CA THR A 57 -6.96 8.47 -0.97
C THR A 57 -8.26 8.07 -1.66
N VAL A 58 -8.73 6.85 -1.40
CA VAL A 58 -9.98 6.26 -1.91
C VAL A 58 -10.75 5.59 -0.77
N ASN A 59 -11.97 5.10 -1.01
CA ASN A 59 -12.61 4.22 -0.02
C ASN A 59 -12.02 2.81 -0.09
N LYS A 60 -11.87 2.17 1.08
CA LYS A 60 -11.42 0.77 1.19
C LYS A 60 -12.25 -0.23 0.38
N LYS A 61 -13.57 0.02 0.26
CA LYS A 61 -14.47 -0.84 -0.53
C LYS A 61 -14.13 -0.85 -2.03
N ASP A 62 -13.42 0.17 -2.53
CA ASP A 62 -13.12 0.33 -3.95
C ASP A 62 -11.76 -0.32 -4.32
N ILE A 63 -10.98 -0.78 -3.34
CA ILE A 63 -9.65 -1.40 -3.54
C ILE A 63 -9.68 -2.61 -4.46
N PRO A 64 -10.64 -3.56 -4.36
CA PRO A 64 -10.69 -4.67 -5.30
C PRO A 64 -10.83 -4.20 -6.75
N ALA A 65 -11.62 -3.15 -7.01
CA ALA A 65 -11.79 -2.61 -8.36
C ALA A 65 -10.49 -1.95 -8.89
N ILE A 66 -9.73 -1.29 -8.01
CA ILE A 66 -8.41 -0.73 -8.35
C ILE A 66 -7.41 -1.85 -8.68
N LEU A 67 -7.35 -2.90 -7.86
CA LEU A 67 -6.37 -4.00 -8.01
C LEU A 67 -6.69 -4.92 -9.19
N LEU A 68 -7.97 -5.10 -9.51
CA LEU A 68 -8.44 -5.86 -10.66
C LEU A 68 -8.43 -5.03 -11.95
N HIS A 69 -8.08 -3.75 -11.89
CA HIS A 69 -7.99 -2.90 -13.06
C HIS A 69 -6.93 -3.46 -14.02
N ASP A 70 -7.41 -3.98 -15.15
CA ASP A 70 -6.58 -4.60 -16.16
C ASP A 70 -5.69 -3.54 -16.83
N LYS A 71 -4.41 -3.55 -16.48
CA LYS A 71 -3.36 -2.66 -17.00
C LYS A 71 -3.23 -2.71 -18.53
N LYS A 72 -3.90 -3.64 -19.21
CA LYS A 72 -3.79 -3.91 -20.65
C LYS A 72 -4.64 -2.99 -21.54
N LYS A 73 -5.57 -2.18 -21.03
CA LYS A 73 -6.67 -1.64 -21.86
C LYS A 73 -6.55 -0.22 -22.44
N LYS A 74 -5.64 0.65 -22.02
CA LYS A 74 -5.53 2.01 -22.63
C LYS A 74 -4.12 2.50 -22.97
N PHE A 75 -3.08 1.74 -22.62
CA PHE A 75 -1.73 2.27 -22.61
C PHE A 75 -0.72 1.30 -23.23
N VAL A 76 -0.68 1.26 -24.56
CA VAL A 76 0.10 0.29 -25.34
C VAL A 76 1.63 0.48 -25.18
N ASN A 77 2.11 1.55 -24.54
CA ASN A 77 3.54 1.88 -24.40
C ASN A 77 3.95 2.43 -23.02
N ILE A 78 3.13 2.27 -21.97
CA ILE A 78 3.50 2.75 -20.62
C ILE A 78 4.12 1.59 -19.83
N PRO A 79 5.21 1.81 -19.08
CA PRO A 79 5.68 0.85 -18.07
C PRO A 79 4.49 0.37 -17.22
N PRO A 80 4.42 -0.90 -16.83
CA PRO A 80 3.27 -1.42 -16.10
C PRO A 80 2.98 -0.56 -14.86
N ILE A 81 1.85 0.15 -14.85
CA ILE A 81 1.45 1.02 -13.73
C ILE A 81 1.44 0.16 -12.47
N VAL A 82 2.16 0.57 -11.44
CA VAL A 82 2.18 -0.10 -10.14
C VAL A 82 1.15 0.57 -9.26
N VAL A 83 0.21 -0.20 -8.72
CA VAL A 83 -0.81 0.30 -7.79
C VAL A 83 -0.74 -0.52 -6.51
N LEU A 84 -0.53 0.16 -5.38
CA LEU A 84 -0.30 -0.48 -4.10
C LEU A 84 -1.08 0.24 -2.99
N PRO A 85 -2.03 -0.43 -2.33
CA PRO A 85 -2.62 0.06 -1.09
C PRO A 85 -1.58 0.06 0.02
N ILE A 86 -1.42 1.17 0.75
CA ILE A 86 -0.37 1.29 1.76
C ILE A 86 -0.61 0.34 2.95
N SER A 87 -1.87 -0.05 3.21
CA SER A 87 -2.18 -1.12 4.17
C SER A 87 -1.45 -2.43 3.90
N THR A 88 -1.19 -2.81 2.64
CA THR A 88 -0.47 -4.05 2.32
C THR A 88 0.96 -4.04 2.84
N PHE A 89 1.61 -2.86 2.88
CA PHE A 89 2.96 -2.73 3.44
C PHE A 89 2.98 -2.85 4.95
N ARG A 90 1.96 -2.31 5.64
CA ARG A 90 1.86 -2.42 7.11
C ARG A 90 1.72 -3.88 7.55
N GLU A 91 0.91 -4.65 6.83
CA GLU A 91 0.72 -6.08 7.11
C GLU A 91 2.00 -6.86 6.86
N GLN A 92 2.63 -6.69 5.69
CA GLN A 92 3.90 -7.35 5.36
C GLN A 92 5.01 -7.01 6.36
N TYR A 93 5.12 -5.74 6.78
CA TYR A 93 6.11 -5.32 7.78
C TYR A 93 5.89 -6.00 9.14
N LYS A 94 4.62 -6.10 9.59
CA LYS A 94 4.28 -6.80 10.84
C LYS A 94 4.57 -8.30 10.78
N THR A 95 4.30 -8.94 9.65
CA THR A 95 4.60 -10.36 9.43
C THR A 95 6.11 -10.62 9.47
N GLN A 96 6.93 -9.74 8.87
CA GLN A 96 8.39 -9.88 8.88
C GLN A 96 9.00 -9.64 10.27
N MET A 97 8.38 -8.80 11.11
CA MET A 97 8.80 -8.57 12.49
C MET A 97 8.57 -9.80 13.40
N HIS A 98 7.44 -10.52 13.24
CA HIS A 98 7.13 -11.71 14.06
C HIS A 98 8.09 -12.89 13.82
N ILE A 99 8.79 -12.94 12.69
CA ILE A 99 9.77 -14.00 12.40
C ILE A 99 11.10 -13.76 13.14
N ARG A 100 11.33 -12.54 13.67
CA ARG A 100 12.58 -12.16 14.35
C ARG A 100 12.55 -12.29 15.86
N GLU A 101 11.43 -12.64 16.48
CA GLU A 101 11.47 -13.01 17.89
C GLU A 101 12.17 -14.38 18.01
N PRO A 102 13.33 -14.47 18.70
CA PRO A 102 13.91 -15.77 18.99
C PRO A 102 12.86 -16.54 19.78
N GLN A 103 12.46 -17.71 19.27
CA GLN A 103 11.59 -18.59 20.03
C GLN A 103 12.20 -18.75 21.43
N PRO A 104 11.41 -18.60 22.51
CA PRO A 104 11.91 -18.93 23.83
C PRO A 104 12.40 -20.37 23.74
N ASN A 105 13.71 -20.52 23.93
CA ASN A 105 14.40 -21.78 23.97
C ASN A 105 13.61 -22.65 24.96
N ILE A 106 12.95 -23.70 24.48
CA ILE A 106 12.31 -24.68 25.34
C ILE A 106 13.46 -25.46 25.99
N SER A 107 14.09 -24.84 26.97
CA SER A 107 15.08 -25.43 27.85
C SER A 107 14.60 -25.17 29.26
N GLN A 108 13.55 -25.89 29.66
CA GLN A 108 13.26 -26.17 31.05
C GLN A 108 12.36 -27.40 31.16
N HIS A 109 12.73 -28.26 32.12
CA HIS A 109 12.17 -29.54 32.54
C HIS A 109 12.50 -30.78 31.71
N ASN A 110 13.66 -31.39 32.02
CA ASN A 110 13.82 -32.85 32.03
C ASN A 110 14.81 -33.34 33.13
N ASP A 111 14.92 -32.65 34.27
CA ASP A 111 15.79 -33.08 35.40
C ASP A 111 15.04 -33.80 36.54
N ASP A 112 13.73 -34.10 36.39
CA ASP A 112 12.95 -34.81 37.41
C ASP A 112 12.74 -36.31 37.13
N PHE A 113 13.35 -36.86 36.07
CA PHE A 113 13.18 -38.28 35.73
C PHE A 113 14.28 -39.21 36.29
N LEU A 114 15.27 -38.68 37.02
CA LEU A 114 16.48 -39.44 37.39
C LEU A 114 16.93 -39.27 38.85
N LYS A 115 16.00 -39.30 39.80
CA LYS A 115 16.27 -39.71 41.20
C LYS A 115 15.08 -40.46 41.80
N LYS A 116 14.96 -41.74 41.45
CA LYS A 116 14.32 -42.76 42.29
C LYS A 116 15.35 -43.85 42.56
#